data_AF-A0A0L6WK24-F1
#
_entry.id   AF-A0A0L6WK24-F1
#
_cell.length_a   1.000
_cell.length_b   1.000
_cell.length_c   1.000
_cell.angle_alpha   90.00
_cell.angle_beta   90.00
_cell.angle_gamma   90.00
#
_symmetry.space_group_name_H-M   'P 1'
#
loop_
_entity.id
_entity.type
_entity.pdbx_description
1 polymer ?
#
loop_
_entity_poly.entity_id
_entity_poly.type
_entity_poly.pdbx_seq_one_letter_code
_entity_poly.pdbx_strand_id
1 'polypeptide(L)' 'MECAIFAITSLDKQDMILGFTWLCKHNPKVDWTKGEVTMSRCPWKCSACTTKDRKKH' A
#
# COMPACT_ATOMS: atom_id res chain seq x y z
N MET A 1 -0.09 11.99 10.04
CA MET A 1 1.25 11.70 9.48
C MET A 1 1.48 10.20 9.65
N GLU A 2 1.62 9.45 8.56
CA GLU A 2 1.91 8.01 8.63
C GLU A 2 3.43 7.84 8.61
N CYS A 3 4.00 7.36 9.72
CA CYS A 3 5.42 7.04 9.82
C CYS A 3 5.61 5.54 9.57
N ALA A 4 6.49 5.17 8.64
CA ALA A 4 6.87 3.80 8.38
C ALA A 4 8.35 3.60 8.72
N ILE A 5 8.67 2.47 9.36
CA ILE A 5 10.04 2.07 9.66
C ILE A 5 10.52 1.16 8.53
N PHE A 6 11.64 1.52 7.91
CA PHE A 6 12.27 0.73 6.85
C PHE A 6 13.57 0.13 7.39
N ALA A 7 13.77 -1.17 7.16
CA ALA A 7 15.08 -1.80 7.31
C ALA A 7 15.83 -1.66 5.99
N ILE A 8 17.06 -1.10 6.03
CA ILE A 8 17.91 -1.00 4.86
C ILE A 8 18.69 -2.31 4.73
N THR A 9 18.45 -3.05 3.66
CA THR A 9 19.18 -4.27 3.32
C THR A 9 19.27 -4.38 1.80
N SER A 10 20.25 -5.12 1.29
CA SER A 10 20.34 -5.41 -0.14
C SER A 10 19.16 -6.29 -0.54
N LEU A 11 18.25 -5.76 -1.34
CA LEU A 11 17.04 -6.44 -1.82
C LEU A 11 17.22 -7.11 -3.20
N ASP A 12 18.47 -7.23 -3.64
CA ASP A 12 18.88 -7.68 -4.98
C ASP A 12 18.09 -6.98 -6.09
N LYS A 13 17.14 -7.68 -6.71
CA LYS A 13 16.35 -7.21 -7.86
C LYS A 13 15.10 -6.42 -7.47
N GLN A 14 14.79 -6.31 -6.18
CA GLN A 14 13.56 -5.71 -5.70
C GLN A 14 13.81 -4.30 -5.20
N ASP A 15 13.01 -3.33 -5.65
CA ASP A 15 13.10 -1.94 -5.18
C ASP A 15 12.50 -1.78 -3.77
N MET A 16 11.53 -2.63 -3.40
CA MET A 16 10.84 -2.58 -2.10
C MET A 16 10.16 -3.91 -1.77
N ILE A 17 10.22 -4.33 -0.49
CA ILE A 17 9.43 -5.44 0.04
C ILE A 17 8.43 -4.89 1.07
N LEU A 18 7.14 -5.22 0.89
CA LEU A 18 6.09 -4.88 1.84
C LEU A 18 5.99 -5.96 2.92
N GLY A 19 6.21 -5.56 4.17
CA GLY A 19 6.12 -6.48 5.31
C GLY A 19 4.69 -6.93 5.63
N PHE A 20 4.58 -8.05 6.34
CA PHE A 20 3.30 -8.63 6.76
C PHE A 20 2.44 -7.65 7.58
N THR A 21 3.04 -6.88 8.49
CA THR A 21 2.34 -5.90 9.31
C THR A 21 1.68 -4.79 8.47
N TRP A 22 2.36 -4.36 7.40
CA TRP A 22 1.80 -3.40 6.44
C TRP A 22 0.63 -4.01 5.68
N LEU A 23 0.78 -5.25 5.19
CA LEU A 23 -0.28 -5.97 4.47
C LEU A 23 -1.52 -6.19 5.34
N CYS A 24 -1.35 -6.55 6.60
CA CYS A 24 -2.47 -6.69 7.55
C CYS A 24 -3.19 -5.37 7.82
N LYS A 25 -2.44 -4.27 7.95
CA LYS A 25 -3.01 -2.94 8.21
C LYS A 25 -3.87 -2.44 7.04
N HIS A 26 -3.40 -2.64 5.82
CA HIS A 26 -4.02 -2.06 4.61
C HIS A 26 -4.92 -3.03 3.85
N ASN A 27 -4.72 -4.33 4.05
CA ASN A 27 -5.49 -5.45 3.50
C ASN A 27 -5.86 -5.28 2.02
N PRO A 28 -4.88 -5.02 1.12
CA PRO A 28 -5.17 -4.78 -0.28
C PRO A 28 -5.87 -5.99 -0.92
N LYS A 29 -6.70 -5.73 -1.93
CA LYS A 29 -7.20 -6.76 -2.82
C LYS A 29 -6.11 -7.07 -3.84
N VAL A 30 -5.65 -8.32 -3.88
CA VAL A 30 -4.66 -8.78 -4.86
C VAL A 30 -5.33 -9.73 -5.85
N ASP A 31 -5.24 -9.40 -7.13
CA ASP A 31 -5.63 -10.27 -8.24
C ASP A 31 -4.36 -10.83 -8.89
N TRP A 32 -4.01 -12.06 -8.52
CA TRP A 32 -2.80 -12.72 -9.02
C TRP A 32 -2.89 -13.13 -10.49
N THR A 33 -4.10 -13.32 -11.02
CA THR A 33 -4.31 -13.68 -12.42
C THR A 33 -4.06 -12.48 -13.33
N LYS A 34 -4.45 -11.28 -12.89
CA LYS A 34 -4.21 -10.02 -13.61
C LYS A 34 -2.91 -9.32 -13.25
N GLY A 35 -2.29 -9.69 -12.13
CA GLY A 35 -1.12 -8.99 -11.60
C GLY A 35 -1.47 -7.62 -11.02
N GLU A 36 -2.69 -7.44 -10.49
CA GLU A 36 -3.19 -6.17 -10.00
C GLU A 36 -3.28 -6.14 -8.47
N VAL A 37 -3.01 -4.97 -7.89
CA VAL A 37 -3.19 -4.70 -6.46
C VAL A 37 -4.06 -3.46 -6.29
N THR A 38 -5.13 -3.57 -5.52
CA THR A 38 -6.05 -2.46 -5.26
C THR A 38 -6.17 -2.18 -3.76
N MET A 39 -6.06 -0.91 -3.38
CA MET A 39 -6.17 -0.46 -1.98
C MET A 39 -7.63 -0.24 -1.51
N SER A 40 -8.58 -1.00 -2.04
CA SER A 40 -10.02 -0.78 -1.83
C SER A 40 -10.51 -1.05 -0.41
N ARG A 41 -9.70 -1.72 0.42
CA ARG A 41 -10.00 -2.04 1.83
C ARG A 41 -9.14 -1.24 2.81
N CYS A 42 -8.37 -0.28 2.30
CA CYS A 42 -7.49 0.52 3.12
C CYS A 42 -8.29 1.36 4.13
N PRO A 43 -7.90 1.41 5.41
CA PRO A 43 -8.61 2.22 6.40
C PRO A 43 -8.65 3.71 6.02
N TRP A 44 -9.78 4.39 6.25
CA TRP A 44 -9.95 5.82 5.94
C TRP A 44 -8.87 6.72 6.55
N LYS A 45 -8.38 6.36 7.73
CA LYS A 45 -7.30 7.06 8.43
C LYS A 45 -5.92 6.94 7.75
N CYS A 46 -5.78 6.15 6.69
CA CYS A 46 -4.55 6.09 5.89
C CYS A 46 -4.47 7.32 4.99
N SER A 47 -3.59 8.25 5.34
CA SER A 47 -3.37 9.49 4.59
C SER A 47 -2.80 9.28 3.18
N ALA A 48 -2.18 8.13 2.91
CA ALA A 48 -1.62 7.82 1.60
C ALA A 48 -2.67 7.29 0.61
N CYS A 49 -3.74 6.67 1.11
CA CYS A 49 -4.79 6.03 0.29
C CYS A 49 -6.07 6.87 0.20
N THR A 50 -6.16 8.00 0.91
CA THR A 50 -7.23 8.98 0.70
C THR A 50 -7.09 9.58 -0.69
N THR A 51 -7.84 9.05 -1.64
CA THR A 51 -8.09 9.70 -2.93
C THR A 51 -8.57 11.12 -2.66
N LYS A 52 -7.81 12.12 -3.12
CA LYS A 52 -8.43 13.39 -3.50
C LYS A 52 -9.31 13.11 -4.71
N ASP A 53 -10.47 12.50 -4.49
CA ASP A 53 -11.57 12.55 -5.45
C ASP A 53 -12.14 13.97 -5.37
N ARG A 54 -11.38 14.93 -5.88
CA ARG A 54 -11.92 16.23 -6.27
C ARG A 54 -12.19 16.10 -7.76
N LYS A 55 -13.24 15.35 -8.10
CA LYS A 55 -13.95 15.58 -9.35
C LYS A 55 -14.27 17.07 -9.40
N LYS A 56 -13.62 17.74 -10.33
CA LYS A 56 -13.87 19.11 -10.75
C LYS A 56 -15.36 19.20 -11.13
N HIS A 57 -16.13 19.92 -10.32
CA HIS A 57 -17.38 20.53 -10.75
C HIS A 57 -17.04 21.98 -11.11
#